data_AF-A0A2A2JFR5-F1
#
_entry.id   AF-A0A2A2JFR5-F1
#
_cell.length_a   1.000
_cell.length_b   1.000
_cell.length_c   1.000
_cell.angle_alpha   90.00
_cell.angle_beta   90.00
_cell.angle_gamma   90.00
#
_symmetry.space_group_name_H-M   'P 1'
#
loop_
_entity.id
_entity.type
_entity.pdbx_description
1 polymer ?
#
loop_
_entity_poly.entity_id
_entity_poly.type
_entity_poly.pdbx_seq_one_letter_code
_entity_poly.pdbx_strand_id
1 'polypeptide(L)'
;MPKGRKAKLKSPNKAERQGVISAEALQHGTDKEDNKLMSNQTSMKKKLRVTKLNWLFQMVDVNPRDVEVILAQKLACGEPVARQRALRALEDWIRQQSNHIEFTEDNMLRLWKGLHYVLWMQDKMIMQEELTEKISSLFHVFAKEEDKKLFLRCYFILLRKEWIQIDRWRMDKFLMQMRRMVRAVFAYLRDLGWKKEIREEYWSILKESLITESRNISESLKFHFASLVLDELDLAGGLTSAQFTSLMRSFAELLGEKSLSDYLFDSIVDEVFFSMLHQKSDEIAAKEAEEEPQPSRIPINYKSISKMLFDVAKRESTPKNRRAKLYGIVKKFELAAADKDPMFVSDPVPKDKLTGKDFADAAKELNNFVQKVRGEREQFKKEKKAKKALQEHEKTKVEGDKRTSEKKVPKVGKKVMKKKAKSRGVGVKKLKKKSKN
;
A
#
# COMPACT_ATOMS: atom_id res chain seq x y z
N MET A 1 -71.55 -43.02 5.11
CA MET A 1 -70.18 -43.12 5.65
C MET A 1 -69.59 -44.50 5.37
N PRO A 2 -68.62 -44.63 4.44
CA PRO A 2 -67.74 -45.80 4.47
C PRO A 2 -66.29 -45.61 3.98
N LYS A 3 -65.38 -46.34 4.64
CA LYS A 3 -64.08 -46.97 4.25
C LYS A 3 -63.20 -46.39 3.12
N GLY A 4 -61.94 -46.10 3.49
CA GLY A 4 -60.75 -46.67 2.81
C GLY A 4 -59.61 -45.73 2.42
N ARG A 5 -58.41 -45.92 3.01
CA ARG A 5 -57.17 -46.39 2.35
C ARG A 5 -55.93 -46.18 3.24
N LYS A 6 -55.15 -47.26 3.41
CA LYS A 6 -53.80 -47.27 3.98
C LYS A 6 -52.82 -46.60 3.01
N ALA A 7 -51.99 -45.67 3.49
CA ALA A 7 -50.79 -45.20 2.80
C ALA A 7 -49.54 -45.68 3.55
N LYS A 8 -48.78 -46.57 2.90
CA LYS A 8 -47.45 -47.03 3.35
C LYS A 8 -46.47 -45.85 3.25
N LEU A 9 -45.90 -45.40 4.37
CA LEU A 9 -44.70 -44.57 4.36
C LEU A 9 -43.52 -45.43 3.87
N LYS A 10 -42.88 -45.00 2.77
CA LYS A 10 -41.60 -45.54 2.30
C LYS A 10 -40.52 -45.16 3.30
N SER A 11 -39.76 -46.15 3.75
CA SER A 11 -38.47 -46.00 4.40
C SER A 11 -37.52 -45.15 3.55
N PRO A 12 -36.77 -44.19 4.14
CA PRO A 12 -35.79 -43.43 3.38
C PRO A 12 -34.64 -44.34 2.92
N ASN A 13 -34.13 -44.00 1.75
CA ASN A 13 -33.22 -44.80 0.94
C ASN A 13 -31.85 -44.91 1.61
N LYS A 14 -31.18 -46.06 1.51
CA LYS A 14 -29.87 -46.36 2.15
C LYS A 14 -28.74 -45.39 1.72
N ALA A 15 -28.96 -44.61 0.65
CA ALA A 15 -28.07 -43.57 0.14
C ALA A 15 -28.12 -42.25 0.96
N GLU A 16 -29.22 -41.92 1.65
CA GLU A 16 -29.29 -40.69 2.46
C GLU A 16 -28.57 -40.86 3.81
N ARG A 17 -28.52 -42.07 4.38
CA ARG A 17 -27.75 -42.32 5.61
C ARG A 17 -26.24 -42.30 5.41
N GLN A 18 -25.74 -42.59 4.21
CA GLN A 18 -24.30 -42.48 3.92
C GLN A 18 -23.86 -41.03 3.63
N GLY A 19 -24.77 -40.16 3.15
CA GLY A 19 -24.49 -38.73 3.00
C GLY A 19 -24.47 -37.96 4.32
N VAL A 20 -25.35 -38.32 5.27
CA VAL A 20 -25.44 -37.64 6.58
C VAL A 20 -24.26 -37.99 7.50
N ILE A 21 -23.81 -39.26 7.49
CA ILE A 21 -22.64 -39.69 8.30
C ILE A 21 -21.33 -39.06 7.79
N SER A 22 -21.21 -38.80 6.48
CA SER A 22 -20.04 -38.08 5.94
C SER A 22 -20.08 -36.58 6.22
N ALA A 23 -21.26 -35.94 6.28
CA ALA A 23 -21.38 -34.51 6.59
C ALA A 23 -21.11 -34.22 8.08
N GLU A 24 -21.63 -35.05 9.00
CA GLU A 24 -21.37 -34.91 10.44
C GLU A 24 -19.92 -35.27 10.81
N ALA A 25 -19.29 -36.23 10.11
CA ALA A 25 -17.87 -36.56 10.31
C ALA A 25 -16.92 -35.47 9.75
N LEU A 26 -17.32 -34.76 8.68
CA LEU A 26 -16.57 -33.62 8.14
C LEU A 26 -16.69 -32.39 9.04
N GLN A 27 -17.88 -32.11 9.61
CA GLN A 27 -18.07 -31.01 10.56
C GLN A 27 -17.39 -31.27 11.92
N HIS A 28 -17.44 -32.49 12.44
CA HIS A 28 -16.68 -32.83 13.67
C HIS A 28 -15.16 -32.88 13.46
N GLY A 29 -14.69 -33.16 12.24
CA GLY A 29 -13.28 -33.05 11.86
C GLY A 29 -12.80 -31.60 11.82
N THR A 30 -13.55 -30.71 11.16
CA THR A 30 -13.23 -29.28 11.08
C THR A 30 -13.37 -28.58 12.42
N ASP A 31 -14.40 -28.89 13.22
CA ASP A 31 -14.57 -28.28 14.54
C ASP A 31 -13.46 -28.73 15.51
N LYS A 32 -12.98 -29.98 15.42
CA LYS A 32 -11.84 -30.43 16.24
C LYS A 32 -10.52 -29.84 15.79
N GLU A 33 -10.31 -29.68 14.48
CA GLU A 33 -9.09 -29.02 13.97
C GLU A 33 -9.09 -27.52 14.24
N ASP A 34 -10.22 -26.83 14.07
CA ASP A 34 -10.37 -25.40 14.36
C ASP A 34 -10.31 -25.12 15.86
N ASN A 35 -10.88 -25.98 16.71
CA ASN A 35 -10.78 -25.84 18.15
C ASN A 35 -9.37 -26.21 18.66
N LYS A 36 -8.64 -27.08 17.96
CA LYS A 36 -7.22 -27.37 18.20
C LYS A 36 -6.30 -26.25 17.68
N LEU A 37 -6.63 -25.60 16.55
CA LEU A 37 -5.93 -24.42 16.03
C LEU A 37 -6.20 -23.19 16.92
N MET A 38 -7.42 -22.99 17.40
CA MET A 38 -7.79 -21.93 18.33
C MET A 38 -7.20 -22.18 19.72
N SER A 39 -7.19 -23.42 20.22
CA SER A 39 -6.52 -23.73 21.49
C SER A 39 -4.99 -23.65 21.36
N ASN A 40 -4.40 -24.02 20.23
CA ASN A 40 -2.97 -23.84 19.96
C ASN A 40 -2.59 -22.37 19.73
N GLN A 41 -3.43 -21.56 19.07
CA GLN A 41 -3.22 -20.11 18.97
C GLN A 41 -3.42 -19.42 20.32
N THR A 42 -4.37 -19.88 21.15
CA THR A 42 -4.60 -19.31 22.48
C THR A 42 -3.53 -19.76 23.47
N SER A 43 -3.03 -21.00 23.34
CA SER A 43 -1.90 -21.55 24.10
C SER A 43 -0.58 -20.95 23.63
N MET A 44 -0.38 -20.66 22.34
CA MET A 44 0.74 -19.85 21.85
C MET A 44 0.62 -18.40 22.25
N LYS A 45 -0.56 -17.76 22.20
CA LYS A 45 -0.76 -16.39 22.70
C LYS A 45 -0.57 -16.32 24.22
N LYS A 46 -0.94 -17.34 24.98
CA LYS A 46 -0.69 -17.46 26.43
C LYS A 46 0.77 -17.76 26.74
N LYS A 47 1.40 -18.70 26.03
CA LYS A 47 2.84 -19.00 26.16
C LYS A 47 3.69 -17.82 25.75
N LEU A 48 3.38 -17.15 24.64
CA LEU A 48 4.03 -15.92 24.17
C LEU A 48 3.73 -14.75 25.10
N ARG A 49 2.52 -14.62 25.69
CA ARG A 49 2.27 -13.65 26.77
C ARG A 49 3.10 -13.96 28.01
N VAL A 50 3.22 -15.22 28.41
CA VAL A 50 3.97 -15.62 29.62
C VAL A 50 5.49 -15.51 29.40
N THR A 51 6.05 -15.88 28.24
CA THR A 51 7.48 -15.67 27.94
C THR A 51 7.80 -14.21 27.64
N LYS A 52 6.91 -13.44 27.02
CA LYS A 52 7.11 -12.00 26.74
C LYS A 52 6.90 -11.15 28.00
N LEU A 53 6.00 -11.53 28.92
CA LEU A 53 5.92 -10.99 30.29
C LEU A 53 7.12 -11.44 31.15
N ASN A 54 7.58 -12.69 31.07
CA ASN A 54 8.78 -13.13 31.79
C ASN A 54 10.04 -12.43 31.30
N TRP A 55 10.12 -12.10 30.00
CA TRP A 55 11.23 -11.31 29.45
C TRP A 55 11.11 -9.82 29.83
N LEU A 56 9.88 -9.30 29.92
CA LEU A 56 9.58 -8.01 30.53
C LEU A 56 9.94 -7.95 32.02
N PHE A 57 9.88 -9.08 32.75
CA PHE A 57 10.29 -9.20 34.15
C PHE A 57 11.80 -9.44 34.32
N GLN A 58 12.44 -10.23 33.45
CA GLN A 58 13.87 -10.58 33.53
C GLN A 58 14.83 -9.45 33.17
N MET A 59 14.38 -8.37 32.49
CA MET A 59 15.16 -7.14 32.33
C MET A 59 14.75 -6.03 33.32
N VAL A 60 13.85 -6.34 34.25
CA VAL A 60 13.42 -5.46 35.34
C VAL A 60 13.98 -5.99 36.67
N ASP A 61 15.22 -6.52 36.64
CA ASP A 61 16.05 -6.64 37.85
C ASP A 61 16.71 -5.28 38.18
N VAL A 62 15.87 -4.25 38.25
CA VAL A 62 16.25 -2.92 38.72
C VAL A 62 15.15 -2.42 39.65
N ASN A 63 15.58 -1.86 40.78
CA ASN A 63 14.83 -1.49 41.96
C ASN A 63 13.34 -1.15 41.69
N PRO A 64 12.35 -1.90 42.22
CA PRO A 64 10.91 -1.62 42.06
C PRO A 64 10.44 -0.30 42.70
N ARG A 65 11.37 0.57 43.11
CA ARG A 65 11.16 1.91 43.64
C ARG A 65 11.26 3.01 42.56
N ASP A 66 11.72 2.67 41.36
CA ASP A 66 11.83 3.63 40.25
C ASP A 66 10.41 3.95 39.73
N VAL A 67 10.00 5.21 39.82
CA VAL A 67 8.65 5.67 39.47
C VAL A 67 8.33 5.36 38.00
N GLU A 68 9.33 5.40 37.13
CA GLU A 68 9.26 5.08 35.71
C GLU A 68 8.83 3.63 35.45
N VAL A 69 9.32 2.69 36.27
CA VAL A 69 8.96 1.26 36.15
C VAL A 69 7.50 1.07 36.54
N ILE A 70 7.06 1.69 37.62
CA ILE A 70 5.67 1.62 38.08
C ILE A 70 4.73 2.24 37.05
N LEU A 71 5.09 3.39 36.50
CA LEU A 71 4.33 4.04 35.42
C LEU A 71 4.27 3.15 34.18
N ALA A 72 5.40 2.60 33.73
CA ALA A 72 5.45 1.71 32.57
C ALA A 72 4.59 0.45 32.75
N GLN A 73 4.59 -0.14 33.95
CA GLN A 73 3.73 -1.29 34.27
C GLN A 73 2.24 -0.94 34.24
N LYS A 74 1.85 0.20 34.82
CA LYS A 74 0.44 0.66 34.81
C LYS A 74 -0.02 1.01 33.39
N LEU A 75 0.86 1.55 32.57
CA LEU A 75 0.65 1.82 31.15
C LEU A 75 0.43 0.51 30.35
N ALA A 76 1.15 -0.55 30.67
CA ALA A 76 1.00 -1.86 30.03
C ALA A 76 -0.16 -2.72 30.59
N CYS A 77 -0.95 -2.20 31.55
CA CYS A 77 -2.02 -2.95 32.20
C CYS A 77 -3.18 -3.27 31.25
N GLY A 78 -3.85 -4.42 31.45
CA GLY A 78 -4.99 -4.85 30.64
C GLY A 78 -6.24 -3.97 30.78
N GLU A 79 -6.40 -3.27 31.91
CA GLU A 79 -7.57 -2.45 32.20
C GLU A 79 -7.50 -1.08 31.51
N PRO A 80 -8.47 -0.72 30.64
CA PRO A 80 -8.44 0.56 29.91
C PRO A 80 -8.42 1.80 30.79
N VAL A 81 -9.20 1.79 31.88
CA VAL A 81 -9.29 2.92 32.82
C VAL A 81 -7.97 3.14 33.55
N ALA A 82 -7.31 2.05 33.96
CA ALA A 82 -5.99 2.10 34.58
C ALA A 82 -4.95 2.72 33.63
N ARG A 83 -4.94 2.32 32.35
CA ARG A 83 -4.02 2.91 31.34
C ARG A 83 -4.26 4.40 31.13
N GLN A 84 -5.52 4.83 31.03
CA GLN A 84 -5.86 6.25 30.87
C GLN A 84 -5.47 7.10 32.08
N ARG A 85 -5.62 6.56 33.29
CA ARG A 85 -5.13 7.24 34.52
C ARG A 85 -3.62 7.29 34.56
N ALA A 86 -2.95 6.20 34.17
CA ALA A 86 -1.49 6.14 34.11
C ALA A 86 -0.90 7.14 33.10
N LEU A 87 -1.53 7.33 31.94
CA LEU A 87 -1.05 8.29 30.94
C LEU A 87 -1.16 9.74 31.44
N ARG A 88 -2.26 10.08 32.14
CA ARG A 88 -2.41 11.40 32.78
C ARG A 88 -1.38 11.60 33.89
N ALA A 89 -1.23 10.62 34.76
CA ALA A 89 -0.23 10.65 35.83
C ALA A 89 1.20 10.76 35.28
N LEU A 90 1.48 10.14 34.12
CA LEU A 90 2.75 10.27 33.45
C LEU A 90 2.97 11.71 32.96
N GLU A 91 1.99 12.32 32.30
CA GLU A 91 2.11 13.70 31.81
C GLU A 91 2.39 14.67 32.98
N ASP A 92 1.63 14.54 34.07
CA ASP A 92 1.81 15.35 35.28
C ASP A 92 3.20 15.13 35.90
N TRP A 93 3.66 13.87 35.93
CA TRP A 93 4.96 13.51 36.46
C TRP A 93 6.11 14.08 35.61
N ILE A 94 6.04 13.98 34.27
CA ILE A 94 7.03 14.58 33.36
C ILE A 94 7.08 16.09 33.58
N ARG A 95 5.91 16.74 33.66
CA ARG A 95 5.82 18.19 33.87
C ARG A 95 6.48 18.62 35.18
N GLN A 96 6.28 17.85 36.26
CA GLN A 96 6.89 18.12 37.56
C GLN A 96 8.39 17.84 37.55
N GLN A 97 8.82 16.70 37.01
CA GLN A 97 10.22 16.25 37.14
C GLN A 97 11.17 16.84 36.12
N SER A 98 10.69 17.35 34.98
CA SER A 98 11.54 17.88 33.90
C SER A 98 12.49 19.00 34.32
N ASN A 99 12.17 19.73 35.38
CA ASN A 99 13.06 20.76 35.94
C ASN A 99 14.00 20.23 37.03
N HIS A 100 13.64 19.13 37.70
CA HIS A 100 14.30 18.67 38.93
C HIS A 100 15.20 17.46 38.72
N ILE A 101 14.90 16.60 37.75
CA ILE A 101 15.61 15.35 37.49
C ILE A 101 16.20 15.40 36.08
N GLU A 102 17.38 14.82 35.91
CA GLU A 102 17.95 14.54 34.59
C GLU A 102 17.52 13.14 34.16
N PHE A 103 16.91 13.03 32.98
CA PHE A 103 16.50 11.75 32.46
C PHE A 103 17.71 11.00 31.89
N THR A 104 17.91 9.77 32.36
CA THR A 104 18.88 8.84 31.76
C THR A 104 18.26 8.10 30.57
N GLU A 105 19.10 7.62 29.65
CA GLU A 105 18.65 6.83 28.50
C GLU A 105 17.83 5.60 28.93
N ASP A 106 18.29 4.89 29.97
CA ASP A 106 17.60 3.70 30.47
C ASP A 106 16.21 4.02 31.02
N ASN A 107 16.06 5.10 31.78
CA ASN A 107 14.76 5.50 32.33
C ASN A 107 13.81 5.93 31.20
N MET A 108 14.33 6.65 30.21
CA MET A 108 13.56 7.08 29.04
C MET A 108 13.12 5.88 28.17
N LEU A 109 13.98 4.86 28.00
CA LEU A 109 13.64 3.63 27.29
C LEU A 109 12.58 2.80 28.04
N ARG A 110 12.65 2.72 29.37
CA ARG A 110 11.61 2.06 30.20
C ARG A 110 10.27 2.76 30.03
N LEU A 111 10.28 4.09 30.05
CA LEU A 111 9.08 4.88 29.83
C LEU A 111 8.47 4.62 28.45
N TRP A 112 9.29 4.70 27.41
CA TRP A 112 8.86 4.43 26.04
C TRP A 112 8.32 3.01 25.87
N LYS A 113 8.87 2.03 26.59
CA LYS A 113 8.35 0.65 26.58
C LYS A 113 6.92 0.61 27.11
N GLY A 114 6.64 1.35 28.18
CA GLY A 114 5.27 1.55 28.67
C GLY A 114 4.36 2.17 27.61
N LEU A 115 4.77 3.29 26.99
CA LEU A 115 4.01 3.99 25.95
C LEU A 115 3.72 3.09 24.73
N HIS A 116 4.71 2.33 24.28
CA HIS A 116 4.57 1.38 23.19
C HIS A 116 3.48 0.34 23.49
N TYR A 117 3.48 -0.23 24.71
CA TYR A 117 2.47 -1.23 25.08
C TYR A 117 1.08 -0.65 25.37
N VAL A 118 0.96 0.62 25.76
CA VAL A 118 -0.34 1.30 25.86
C VAL A 118 -1.01 1.35 24.49
N LEU A 119 -0.25 1.75 23.47
CA LEU A 119 -0.72 1.77 22.08
C LEU A 119 -0.95 0.37 21.54
N TRP A 120 -0.09 -0.59 21.90
CA TRP A 120 -0.26 -2.00 21.55
C TRP A 120 -1.62 -2.55 21.98
N MET A 121 -2.05 -2.22 23.21
CA MET A 121 -3.32 -2.68 23.82
C MET A 121 -4.56 -1.89 23.37
N GLN A 122 -4.40 -0.84 22.56
CA GLN A 122 -5.54 -0.06 22.06
C GLN A 122 -6.05 -0.63 20.74
N ASP A 123 -7.27 -1.18 20.73
CA ASP A 123 -7.85 -1.84 19.54
C ASP A 123 -8.85 -0.95 18.78
N LYS A 124 -9.39 0.10 19.41
CA LYS A 124 -10.38 0.98 18.78
C LYS A 124 -9.69 2.07 17.94
N MET A 125 -9.98 2.13 16.63
CA MET A 125 -9.31 3.03 15.67
C MET A 125 -9.28 4.50 16.11
N ILE A 126 -10.43 5.11 16.43
CA ILE A 126 -10.50 6.51 16.89
C ILE A 126 -9.65 6.74 18.16
N MET A 127 -9.68 5.77 19.07
CA MET A 127 -8.91 5.84 20.31
C MET A 127 -7.41 5.62 20.08
N GLN A 128 -7.00 4.93 19.01
CA GLN A 128 -5.60 4.83 18.61
C GLN A 128 -5.09 6.19 18.15
N GLU A 129 -5.87 6.89 17.34
CA GLU A 129 -5.53 8.23 16.87
C GLU A 129 -5.38 9.23 18.03
N GLU A 130 -6.39 9.33 18.90
CA GLU A 130 -6.32 10.21 20.08
C GLU A 130 -5.16 9.85 21.01
N LEU A 131 -4.90 8.55 21.21
CA LEU A 131 -3.80 8.10 22.06
C LEU A 131 -2.45 8.45 21.45
N THR A 132 -2.28 8.24 20.15
CA THR A 132 -1.05 8.58 19.46
C THR A 132 -0.78 10.09 19.46
N GLU A 133 -1.82 10.91 19.35
CA GLU A 133 -1.71 12.37 19.49
C GLU A 133 -1.21 12.73 20.90
N LYS A 134 -1.83 12.17 21.95
CA LYS A 134 -1.42 12.36 23.35
C LYS A 134 0.01 11.91 23.63
N ILE A 135 0.42 10.76 23.09
CA ILE A 135 1.79 10.27 23.24
C ILE A 135 2.77 11.23 22.56
N SER A 136 2.41 11.76 21.38
CA SER A 136 3.25 12.68 20.63
C SER A 136 3.36 14.05 21.30
N SER A 137 2.28 14.53 21.92
CA SER A 137 2.29 15.80 22.64
C SER A 137 3.17 15.80 23.89
N LEU A 138 3.49 14.62 24.47
CA LEU A 138 4.45 14.50 25.58
C LEU A 138 5.81 15.10 25.24
N PHE A 139 6.20 15.09 23.96
CA PHE A 139 7.42 15.74 23.48
C PHE A 139 7.50 17.23 23.88
N HIS A 140 6.38 17.94 23.86
CA HIS A 140 6.33 19.37 24.22
C HIS A 140 6.24 19.62 25.73
N VAL A 141 6.01 18.59 26.55
CA VAL A 141 5.85 18.72 28.01
C VAL A 141 7.20 18.82 28.71
N PHE A 142 8.27 18.29 28.12
CA PHE A 142 9.63 18.40 28.67
C PHE A 142 10.11 19.86 28.64
N ALA A 143 10.64 20.33 29.77
CA ALA A 143 11.19 21.69 29.88
C ALA A 143 12.56 21.82 29.20
N LYS A 144 13.47 20.87 29.43
CA LYS A 144 14.84 20.89 28.92
C LYS A 144 14.93 20.37 27.49
N GLU A 145 15.81 20.99 26.70
CA GLU A 145 16.04 20.60 25.31
C GLU A 145 16.72 19.23 25.19
N GLU A 146 17.64 18.92 26.10
CA GLU A 146 18.31 17.61 26.14
C GLU A 146 17.31 16.46 26.38
N ASP A 147 16.32 16.66 27.24
CA ASP A 147 15.30 15.65 27.52
C ASP A 147 14.38 15.42 26.31
N LYS A 148 14.04 16.47 25.56
CA LYS A 148 13.28 16.35 24.29
C LYS A 148 14.06 15.54 23.26
N LYS A 149 15.34 15.84 23.09
CA LYS A 149 16.24 15.10 22.19
C LYS A 149 16.37 13.65 22.64
N LEU A 150 16.55 13.40 23.93
CA LEU A 150 16.65 12.06 24.50
C LEU A 150 15.35 11.27 24.31
N PHE A 151 14.20 11.91 24.51
CA PHE A 151 12.88 11.32 24.28
C PHE A 151 12.74 10.87 22.82
N LEU A 152 13.14 11.71 21.85
CA LEU A 152 13.10 11.36 20.43
C LEU A 152 14.09 10.25 20.06
N ARG A 153 15.32 10.28 20.60
CA ARG A 153 16.33 9.22 20.39
C ARG A 153 15.82 7.88 20.90
N CYS A 154 15.33 7.84 22.13
CA CYS A 154 14.82 6.64 22.77
C CYS A 154 13.59 6.07 22.04
N TYR A 155 12.74 6.94 21.49
CA TYR A 155 11.63 6.52 20.64
C TYR A 155 12.08 5.64 19.48
N PHE A 156 13.04 6.12 18.68
CA PHE A 156 13.52 5.37 17.52
C PHE A 156 14.34 4.13 17.90
N ILE A 157 15.12 4.19 18.99
CA ILE A 157 15.82 3.01 19.52
C ILE A 157 14.82 1.91 19.89
N LEU A 158 13.75 2.25 20.62
CA LEU A 158 12.72 1.28 20.99
C LEU A 158 11.94 0.80 19.76
N LEU A 159 11.52 1.72 18.89
CA LEU A 159 10.74 1.40 17.71
C LEU A 159 11.49 0.40 16.83
N ARG A 160 12.78 0.63 16.60
CA ARG A 160 13.67 -0.29 15.88
C ARG A 160 13.70 -1.68 16.51
N LYS A 161 13.83 -1.79 17.84
CA LYS A 161 13.90 -3.07 18.57
C LYS A 161 12.59 -3.87 18.46
N GLU A 162 11.45 -3.19 18.55
CA GLU A 162 10.13 -3.82 18.55
C GLU A 162 9.53 -3.98 17.15
N TRP A 163 10.06 -3.31 16.12
CA TRP A 163 9.44 -3.21 14.80
C TRP A 163 9.09 -4.56 14.16
N ILE A 164 10.03 -5.50 14.19
CA ILE A 164 9.85 -6.84 13.60
C ILE A 164 8.80 -7.66 14.38
N GLN A 165 8.57 -7.31 15.64
CA GLN A 165 7.61 -8.01 16.49
C GLN A 165 6.17 -7.55 16.29
N ILE A 166 5.96 -6.40 15.61
CA ILE A 166 4.64 -5.87 15.31
C ILE A 166 4.00 -6.72 14.22
N ASP A 167 2.87 -7.35 14.54
CA ASP A 167 2.12 -8.10 13.55
C ASP A 167 1.33 -7.19 12.60
N ARG A 168 0.96 -7.74 11.45
CA ARG A 168 0.28 -7.02 10.37
C ARG A 168 -0.96 -6.23 10.83
N TRP A 169 -1.73 -6.75 11.80
CA TRP A 169 -2.97 -6.11 12.26
C TRP A 169 -2.75 -4.92 13.17
N ARG A 170 -1.53 -4.76 13.70
CA ARG A 170 -1.14 -3.66 14.57
C ARG A 170 -0.29 -2.60 13.87
N MET A 171 0.17 -2.88 12.66
CA MET A 171 1.15 -2.04 11.97
C MET A 171 0.67 -0.60 11.77
N ASP A 172 -0.57 -0.40 11.33
CA ASP A 172 -1.08 0.92 10.94
C ASP A 172 -1.00 1.97 12.07
N LYS A 173 -1.28 1.58 13.31
CA LYS A 173 -1.17 2.51 14.45
C LYS A 173 0.26 2.88 14.79
N PHE A 174 1.24 1.99 14.56
CA PHE A 174 2.65 2.30 14.77
C PHE A 174 3.22 3.15 13.62
N LEU A 175 2.74 2.95 12.39
CA LEU A 175 3.00 3.86 11.26
C LEU A 175 2.45 5.27 11.55
N MET A 176 1.22 5.35 12.05
CA MET A 176 0.60 6.62 12.49
C MET A 176 1.38 7.25 13.65
N GLN A 177 1.86 6.46 14.61
CA GLN A 177 2.67 6.96 15.72
C GLN A 177 3.97 7.61 15.27
N MET A 178 4.66 7.03 14.28
CA MET A 178 5.84 7.68 13.70
C MET A 178 5.47 9.01 13.04
N ARG A 179 4.37 9.01 12.26
CA ARG A 179 3.90 10.22 11.57
C ARG A 179 3.59 11.35 12.54
N ARG A 180 2.85 11.09 13.62
CA ARG A 180 2.50 12.09 14.64
C ARG A 180 3.71 12.54 15.48
N MET A 181 4.67 11.65 15.73
CA MET A 181 5.93 12.03 16.38
C MET A 181 6.75 12.99 15.52
N VAL A 182 6.94 12.67 14.24
CA VAL A 182 7.66 13.54 13.29
C VAL A 182 6.96 14.89 13.15
N ARG A 183 5.62 14.88 13.09
CA ARG A 183 4.80 16.10 13.07
C ARG A 183 5.04 16.99 14.30
N ALA A 184 5.02 16.43 15.50
CA ALA A 184 5.26 17.17 16.74
C ALA A 184 6.66 17.82 16.74
N VAL A 185 7.68 17.07 16.29
CA VAL A 185 9.05 17.57 16.17
C VAL A 185 9.16 18.71 15.14
N PHE A 186 8.54 18.56 13.96
CA PHE A 186 8.60 19.61 12.93
C PHE A 186 7.79 20.85 13.30
N ALA A 187 6.64 20.69 13.96
CA ALA A 187 5.89 21.80 14.51
C ALA A 187 6.73 22.58 15.55
N TYR A 188 7.44 21.87 16.43
CA TYR A 188 8.36 22.49 17.39
C TYR A 188 9.50 23.26 16.71
N LEU A 189 10.14 22.67 15.71
CA LEU A 189 11.23 23.33 14.97
C LEU A 189 10.74 24.58 14.23
N ARG A 190 9.52 24.53 13.68
CA ARG A 190 8.86 25.70 13.09
C ARG A 190 8.62 26.80 14.12
N ASP A 191 8.11 26.47 15.30
CA ASP A 191 7.84 27.47 16.35
C ASP A 191 9.13 28.14 16.83
N LEU A 192 10.27 27.44 16.72
CA LEU A 192 11.61 27.98 16.96
C LEU A 192 12.24 28.70 15.74
N GLY A 193 11.54 28.77 14.61
CA GLY A 193 12.02 29.41 13.38
C GLY A 193 13.12 28.65 12.65
N TRP A 194 13.18 27.32 12.80
CA TRP A 194 14.16 26.45 12.12
C TRP A 194 15.64 26.86 12.34
N LYS A 195 15.96 27.36 13.55
CA LYS A 195 17.32 27.72 13.97
C LYS A 195 18.31 26.59 13.65
N LYS A 196 19.47 26.97 13.10
CA LYS A 196 20.41 26.02 12.50
C LYS A 196 20.90 24.98 13.50
N GLU A 197 21.31 25.43 14.68
CA GLU A 197 21.92 24.63 15.72
C GLU A 197 20.94 23.55 16.19
N ILE A 198 19.73 23.96 16.56
CA ILE A 198 18.67 23.06 17.03
C ILE A 198 18.24 22.11 15.91
N ARG A 199 17.97 22.64 14.71
CA ARG A 199 17.55 21.83 13.55
C ARG A 199 18.56 20.74 13.23
N GLU A 200 19.85 21.04 13.25
CA GLU A 200 20.91 20.07 12.93
C GLU A 200 20.99 18.95 13.96
N GLU A 201 20.79 19.24 15.24
CA GLU A 201 20.75 18.21 16.30
C GLU A 201 19.58 17.25 16.12
N TYR A 202 18.36 17.75 15.91
CA TYR A 202 17.18 16.91 15.64
C TYR A 202 17.32 16.14 14.33
N TRP A 203 17.85 16.78 13.30
CA TRP A 203 18.07 16.11 12.02
C TRP A 203 19.13 15.02 12.12
N SER A 204 20.17 15.18 12.95
CA SER A 204 21.16 14.13 13.23
C SER A 204 20.49 12.90 13.83
N ILE A 205 19.57 13.08 14.78
CA ILE A 205 18.80 11.98 15.39
C ILE A 205 18.01 11.22 14.32
N LEU A 206 17.32 11.93 13.43
CA LEU A 206 16.57 11.32 12.32
C LEU A 206 17.50 10.63 11.31
N LYS A 207 18.67 11.23 11.03
CA LYS A 207 19.67 10.67 10.12
C LYS A 207 20.22 9.35 10.65
N GLU A 208 20.65 9.32 11.90
CA GLU A 208 21.17 8.12 12.58
C GLU A 208 20.10 7.01 12.68
N SER A 209 18.83 7.40 12.88
CA SER A 209 17.73 6.47 13.11
C SER A 209 17.07 5.92 11.85
N LEU A 210 16.94 6.73 10.79
CA LEU A 210 16.09 6.44 9.63
C LEU A 210 16.79 6.66 8.28
N ILE A 211 17.64 7.68 8.17
CA ILE A 211 18.35 8.02 6.91
C ILE A 211 19.76 7.42 6.92
N THR A 212 19.84 6.10 7.02
CA THR A 212 21.10 5.37 7.09
C THR A 212 21.07 4.07 6.28
N GLU A 213 22.22 3.66 5.78
CA GLU A 213 22.45 2.35 5.14
C GLU A 213 22.48 1.18 6.11
N SER A 214 22.53 1.45 7.41
CA SER A 214 22.71 0.43 8.44
C SER A 214 21.64 -0.67 8.36
N ARG A 215 22.08 -1.92 8.19
CA ARG A 215 21.21 -3.13 8.10
C ARG A 215 20.53 -3.48 9.41
N ASN A 216 21.04 -2.90 10.49
CA ASN A 216 20.53 -3.01 11.84
C ASN A 216 19.12 -2.40 12.00
N ILE A 217 18.74 -1.49 11.10
CA ILE A 217 17.43 -0.85 11.04
C ILE A 217 16.64 -1.48 9.88
N SER A 218 15.41 -1.90 10.16
CA SER A 218 14.53 -2.48 9.13
C SER A 218 14.29 -1.48 8.00
N GLU A 219 14.39 -1.93 6.74
CA GLU A 219 14.14 -1.08 5.57
C GLU A 219 12.71 -0.52 5.57
N SER A 220 11.74 -1.27 6.10
CA SER A 220 10.35 -0.82 6.21
C SER A 220 10.15 0.44 7.06
N LEU A 221 10.98 0.66 8.09
CA LEU A 221 10.99 1.93 8.82
C LEU A 221 11.48 3.08 7.94
N LYS A 222 12.51 2.83 7.13
CA LYS A 222 13.14 3.81 6.25
C LYS A 222 12.19 4.19 5.11
N PHE A 223 11.51 3.21 4.52
CA PHE A 223 10.47 3.42 3.52
C PHE A 223 9.34 4.30 4.05
N HIS A 224 8.81 3.98 5.24
CA HIS A 224 7.74 4.77 5.84
C HIS A 224 8.18 6.20 6.15
N PHE A 225 9.41 6.40 6.61
CA PHE A 225 9.92 7.75 6.83
C PHE A 225 10.08 8.53 5.52
N ALA A 226 10.60 7.90 4.46
CA ALA A 226 10.73 8.53 3.15
C ALA A 226 9.36 8.97 2.58
N SER A 227 8.31 8.18 2.77
CA SER A 227 6.96 8.49 2.28
C SER A 227 6.20 9.54 3.09
N LEU A 228 6.65 9.91 4.30
CA LEU A 228 5.98 10.92 5.13
C LEU A 228 6.76 12.22 5.29
N VAL A 229 8.07 12.23 5.03
CA VAL A 229 8.92 13.38 5.40
C VAL A 229 8.49 14.67 4.68
N LEU A 230 8.09 14.59 3.41
CA LEU A 230 7.63 15.76 2.66
C LEU A 230 6.27 16.24 3.15
N ASP A 231 5.30 15.35 3.34
CA ASP A 231 3.97 15.70 3.87
C ASP A 231 4.08 16.46 5.21
N GLU A 232 4.90 15.95 6.12
CA GLU A 232 5.01 16.54 7.46
C GLU A 232 5.81 17.84 7.44
N LEU A 233 6.77 18.00 6.52
CA LEU A 233 7.46 19.28 6.30
C LEU A 233 6.53 20.33 5.68
N ASP A 234 5.68 19.94 4.72
CA ASP A 234 4.69 20.81 4.10
C ASP A 234 3.65 21.28 5.12
N LEU A 235 3.15 20.36 5.95
CA LEU A 235 2.22 20.68 7.03
C LEU A 235 2.82 21.68 8.03
N ALA A 236 4.07 21.47 8.44
CA ALA A 236 4.76 22.37 9.35
C ALA A 236 4.99 23.75 8.70
N GLY A 237 5.58 23.79 7.51
CA GLY A 237 5.93 25.02 6.82
C GLY A 237 7.02 25.85 7.55
N GLY A 238 7.24 27.07 7.06
CA GLY A 238 8.18 28.03 7.66
C GLY A 238 9.67 27.76 7.37
N LEU A 239 9.99 26.78 6.52
CA LEU A 239 11.36 26.60 6.02
C LEU A 239 11.69 27.65 4.96
N THR A 240 12.98 27.95 4.81
CA THR A 240 13.53 28.60 3.61
C THR A 240 14.07 27.55 2.62
N SER A 241 14.22 27.92 1.35
CA SER A 241 14.73 26.98 0.32
C SER A 241 16.12 26.42 0.63
N ALA A 242 16.99 27.25 1.24
CA ALA A 242 18.32 26.82 1.64
C ALA A 242 18.26 25.78 2.78
N GLN A 243 17.39 26.00 3.77
CA GLN A 243 17.18 25.05 4.87
C GLN A 243 16.62 23.72 4.35
N PHE A 244 15.59 23.77 3.50
CA PHE A 244 15.02 22.57 2.88
C PHE A 244 16.06 21.77 2.08
N THR A 245 16.84 22.46 1.24
CA THR A 245 17.94 21.82 0.49
C THR A 245 18.96 21.17 1.43
N SER A 246 19.25 21.79 2.56
CA SER A 246 20.15 21.22 3.58
C SER A 246 19.61 19.93 4.20
N LEU A 247 18.30 19.85 4.44
CA LEU A 247 17.67 18.62 4.96
C LEU A 247 17.69 17.52 3.89
N MET A 248 17.33 17.84 2.65
CA MET A 248 17.32 16.88 1.54
C MET A 248 18.72 16.34 1.20
N ARG A 249 19.78 17.05 1.61
CA ARG A 249 21.16 16.59 1.47
C ARG A 249 21.40 15.22 2.08
N SER A 250 20.81 14.90 3.24
CA SER A 250 21.00 13.58 3.85
C SER A 250 20.43 12.45 3.01
N PHE A 251 19.28 12.67 2.35
CA PHE A 251 18.71 11.69 1.42
C PHE A 251 19.56 11.58 0.15
N ALA A 252 20.01 12.72 -0.39
CA ALA A 252 20.88 12.72 -1.58
C ALA A 252 22.20 11.99 -1.31
N GLU A 253 22.85 12.24 -0.17
CA GLU A 253 24.08 11.54 0.23
C GLU A 253 23.85 10.03 0.34
N LEU A 254 22.73 9.61 0.95
CA LEU A 254 22.38 8.20 1.10
C LEU A 254 22.25 7.49 -0.26
N LEU A 255 21.69 8.14 -1.29
CA LEU A 255 21.60 7.59 -2.65
C LEU A 255 22.97 7.29 -3.29
N GLY A 256 24.03 7.96 -2.82
CA GLY A 256 25.40 7.76 -3.28
C GLY A 256 26.09 6.54 -2.68
N GLU A 257 25.55 5.97 -1.60
CA GLU A 257 26.21 4.92 -0.81
C GLU A 257 26.13 3.55 -1.47
N LYS A 258 27.24 2.80 -1.48
CA LYS A 258 27.33 1.48 -2.16
C LYS A 258 26.51 0.41 -1.45
N SER A 259 26.41 0.48 -0.14
CA SER A 259 25.79 -0.50 0.75
C SER A 259 24.26 -0.41 0.76
N LEU A 260 23.68 0.69 0.25
CA LEU A 260 22.24 0.89 0.13
C LEU A 260 21.62 -0.20 -0.75
N SER A 261 20.41 -0.67 -0.43
CA SER A 261 19.69 -1.60 -1.30
C SER A 261 19.07 -0.87 -2.50
N ASP A 262 18.91 -1.58 -3.63
CA ASP A 262 18.29 -1.00 -4.83
C ASP A 262 16.81 -0.64 -4.61
N TYR A 263 16.10 -1.41 -3.78
CA TYR A 263 14.72 -1.10 -3.39
C TYR A 263 14.62 0.19 -2.59
N LEU A 264 15.50 0.38 -1.60
CA LEU A 264 15.55 1.62 -0.82
C LEU A 264 15.99 2.82 -1.66
N PHE A 265 16.92 2.61 -2.59
CA PHE A 265 17.28 3.62 -3.57
C PHE A 265 16.05 4.07 -4.39
N ASP A 266 15.34 3.13 -5.01
CA ASP A 266 14.20 3.45 -5.87
C ASP A 266 13.06 4.10 -5.07
N SER A 267 12.77 3.62 -3.86
CA SER A 267 11.74 4.23 -3.01
C SER A 267 12.11 5.64 -2.54
N ILE A 268 13.36 5.92 -2.16
CA ILE A 268 13.77 7.30 -1.80
C ILE A 268 13.64 8.21 -3.03
N VAL A 269 14.04 7.72 -4.20
CA VAL A 269 13.89 8.46 -5.46
C VAL A 269 12.42 8.77 -5.72
N ASP A 270 11.52 7.79 -5.59
CA ASP A 270 10.10 7.95 -5.86
C ASP A 270 9.43 8.87 -4.82
N GLU A 271 9.53 8.52 -3.55
CA GLU A 271 8.81 9.17 -2.45
C GLU A 271 9.32 10.59 -2.14
N VAL A 272 10.63 10.85 -2.33
CA VAL A 272 11.24 12.15 -2.02
C VAL A 272 11.43 12.96 -3.29
N PHE A 273 12.19 12.45 -4.26
CA PHE A 273 12.63 13.27 -5.39
C PHE A 273 11.59 13.36 -6.52
N PHE A 274 10.90 12.28 -6.86
CA PHE A 274 9.82 12.35 -7.85
C PHE A 274 8.59 13.04 -7.30
N SER A 275 8.25 12.89 -6.02
CA SER A 275 7.17 13.67 -5.39
C SER A 275 7.36 15.18 -5.58
N MET A 276 8.58 15.71 -5.41
CA MET A 276 8.89 17.12 -5.70
C MET A 276 8.70 17.50 -7.17
N LEU A 277 9.02 16.60 -8.10
CA LEU A 277 8.88 16.83 -9.54
C LEU A 277 7.41 16.72 -9.99
N HIS A 278 6.64 15.83 -9.39
CA HIS A 278 5.19 15.74 -9.57
C HIS A 278 4.50 17.01 -9.11
N GLN A 279 4.85 17.53 -7.92
CA GLN A 279 4.35 18.81 -7.46
C GLN A 279 4.61 19.94 -8.47
N LYS A 280 5.82 20.00 -9.05
CA LYS A 280 6.13 21.00 -10.09
C LYS A 280 5.32 20.82 -11.36
N SER A 281 5.11 19.57 -11.78
CA SER A 281 4.31 19.22 -12.95
C SER A 281 2.86 19.66 -12.75
N ASP A 282 2.28 19.37 -11.57
CA ASP A 282 0.93 19.78 -11.20
C ASP A 282 0.80 21.32 -11.16
N GLU A 283 1.80 22.04 -10.64
CA GLU A 283 1.84 23.51 -10.68
C GLU A 283 1.86 24.08 -12.10
N ILE A 284 2.55 23.43 -13.04
CA ILE A 284 2.61 23.85 -14.45
C ILE A 284 1.27 23.55 -15.13
N ALA A 285 0.72 22.36 -14.91
CA ALA A 285 -0.57 21.97 -15.47
C ALA A 285 -1.70 22.87 -14.98
N ALA A 286 -1.72 23.23 -13.69
CA ALA A 286 -2.69 24.17 -13.13
C ALA A 286 -2.58 25.56 -13.77
N LYS A 287 -1.35 26.06 -13.99
CA LYS A 287 -1.12 27.33 -14.70
C LYS A 287 -1.60 27.29 -16.16
N GLU A 288 -1.40 26.18 -16.86
CA GLU A 288 -1.89 25.99 -18.23
C GLU A 288 -3.42 25.88 -18.29
N ALA A 289 -4.05 25.34 -17.23
CA ALA A 289 -5.50 25.20 -17.10
C ALA A 289 -6.21 26.42 -16.50
N GLU A 290 -5.48 27.49 -16.14
CA GLU A 290 -5.99 28.65 -15.40
C GLU A 290 -6.65 28.27 -14.05
N GLU A 291 -6.19 27.20 -13.42
CA GLU A 291 -6.64 26.72 -12.11
C GLU A 291 -5.71 27.21 -10.99
N GLU A 292 -6.26 27.49 -9.81
CA GLU A 292 -5.46 27.79 -8.62
C GLU A 292 -4.71 26.53 -8.17
N PRO A 293 -3.36 26.53 -8.19
CA PRO A 293 -2.59 25.36 -7.78
C PRO A 293 -2.79 25.07 -6.30
N GLN A 294 -2.65 23.80 -5.92
CA GLN A 294 -2.66 23.43 -4.51
C GLN A 294 -1.52 24.17 -3.77
N PRO A 295 -1.80 24.84 -2.64
CA PRO A 295 -0.80 25.64 -1.95
C PRO A 295 0.20 24.74 -1.24
N SER A 296 1.33 24.44 -1.87
CA SER A 296 2.48 23.87 -1.18
C SER A 296 3.19 24.95 -0.37
N ARG A 297 3.55 24.60 0.87
CA ARG A 297 4.29 25.44 1.81
C ARG A 297 5.79 25.14 1.79
N ILE A 298 6.24 24.20 0.97
CA ILE A 298 7.66 23.85 0.82
C ILE A 298 8.30 24.73 -0.26
N PRO A 299 9.30 25.57 0.08
CA PRO A 299 9.97 26.39 -0.91
C PRO A 299 11.10 25.60 -1.60
N ILE A 300 10.77 24.87 -2.66
CA ILE A 300 11.72 24.02 -3.39
C ILE A 300 12.60 24.86 -4.33
N ASN A 301 13.92 24.76 -4.17
CA ASN A 301 14.87 25.30 -5.15
C ASN A 301 15.40 24.16 -6.04
N TYR A 302 14.73 23.94 -7.17
CA TYR A 302 15.04 22.87 -8.12
C TYR A 302 16.48 22.92 -8.65
N LYS A 303 17.05 24.13 -8.82
CA LYS A 303 18.45 24.30 -9.26
C LYS A 303 19.45 23.80 -8.22
N SER A 304 19.23 24.13 -6.96
CA SER A 304 20.08 23.68 -5.84
C SER A 304 19.99 22.16 -5.64
N ILE A 305 18.79 21.58 -5.76
CA ILE A 305 18.58 20.13 -5.67
C ILE A 305 19.23 19.40 -6.84
N SER A 306 19.08 19.92 -8.07
CA SER A 306 19.75 19.39 -9.27
C SER A 306 21.26 19.33 -9.07
N LYS A 307 21.88 20.44 -8.67
CA LYS A 307 23.31 20.51 -8.40
C LYS A 307 23.75 19.51 -7.32
N MET A 308 22.99 19.41 -6.23
CA MET A 308 23.27 18.49 -5.13
C MET A 308 23.26 17.02 -5.60
N LEU A 309 22.25 16.61 -6.36
CA LEU A 309 22.15 15.26 -6.91
C LEU A 309 23.26 14.97 -7.94
N PHE A 310 23.61 15.96 -8.76
CA PHE A 310 24.72 15.88 -9.70
C PHE A 310 26.05 15.65 -8.97
N ASP A 311 26.30 16.42 -7.91
CA ASP A 311 27.51 16.31 -7.09
C ASP A 311 27.62 14.92 -6.46
N VAL A 312 26.51 14.33 -6.00
CA VAL A 312 26.47 12.95 -5.52
C VAL A 312 26.75 11.96 -6.65
N ALA A 313 26.07 12.08 -7.79
CA ALA A 313 26.24 11.17 -8.93
C ALA A 313 27.67 11.16 -9.49
N LYS A 314 28.38 12.30 -9.39
CA LYS A 314 29.77 12.45 -9.83
C LYS A 314 30.78 11.73 -8.93
N ARG A 315 30.44 11.44 -7.67
CA ARG A 315 31.36 10.80 -6.72
C ARG A 315 31.82 9.43 -7.23
N GLU A 316 33.10 9.14 -7.03
CA GLU A 316 33.67 7.84 -7.38
C GLU A 316 33.05 6.69 -6.57
N SER A 317 32.59 6.97 -5.35
CA SER A 317 31.90 6.02 -4.49
C SER A 317 30.56 5.55 -5.07
N THR A 318 29.88 6.35 -5.88
CA THR A 318 28.53 6.01 -6.35
C THR A 318 28.54 4.89 -7.39
N PRO A 319 27.73 3.82 -7.21
CA PRO A 319 27.62 2.70 -8.16
C PRO A 319 27.23 3.12 -9.58
N LYS A 320 27.84 2.52 -10.61
CA LYS A 320 27.63 2.88 -12.03
C LYS A 320 26.16 2.80 -12.46
N ASN A 321 25.44 1.76 -12.04
CA ASN A 321 24.00 1.58 -12.31
C ASN A 321 23.15 2.73 -11.74
N ARG A 322 23.51 3.23 -10.55
CA ARG A 322 22.83 4.36 -9.89
C ARG A 322 23.18 5.70 -10.50
N ARG A 323 24.42 5.90 -10.96
CA ARG A 323 24.82 7.14 -11.66
C ARG A 323 23.90 7.44 -12.84
N ALA A 324 23.60 6.44 -13.67
CA ALA A 324 22.70 6.60 -14.80
C ALA A 324 21.29 7.05 -14.37
N LYS A 325 20.72 6.44 -13.31
CA LYS A 325 19.44 6.83 -12.73
C LYS A 325 19.50 8.27 -12.20
N LEU A 326 20.52 8.60 -11.39
CA LEU A 326 20.71 9.92 -10.81
C LEU A 326 20.84 11.01 -11.87
N TYR A 327 21.64 10.82 -12.93
CA TYR A 327 21.72 11.78 -14.04
C TYR A 327 20.37 11.97 -14.75
N GLY A 328 19.57 10.89 -14.88
CA GLY A 328 18.20 11.00 -15.39
C GLY A 328 17.31 11.89 -14.53
N ILE A 329 17.42 11.79 -13.21
CA ILE A 329 16.66 12.62 -12.26
C ILE A 329 17.19 14.07 -12.28
N VAL A 330 18.51 14.28 -12.31
CA VAL A 330 19.15 15.60 -12.43
C VAL A 330 18.59 16.35 -13.65
N LYS A 331 18.50 15.70 -14.81
CA LYS A 331 17.93 16.30 -16.03
C LYS A 331 16.48 16.74 -15.83
N LYS A 332 15.67 15.98 -15.09
CA LYS A 332 14.28 16.38 -14.76
C LYS A 332 14.25 17.58 -13.82
N PHE A 333 15.13 17.64 -12.81
CA PHE A 333 15.24 18.84 -11.96
C PHE A 333 15.75 20.06 -12.74
N GLU A 334 16.59 19.89 -13.75
CA GLU A 334 17.00 20.99 -14.65
C GLU A 334 15.82 21.51 -15.49
N LEU A 335 14.95 20.61 -15.98
CA LEU A 335 13.71 21.00 -16.67
C LEU A 335 12.78 21.77 -15.71
N ALA A 336 12.57 21.25 -14.51
CA ALA A 336 11.79 21.91 -13.46
C ALA A 336 12.35 23.31 -13.12
N ALA A 337 13.67 23.45 -13.04
CA ALA A 337 14.34 24.74 -12.80
C ALA A 337 14.22 25.72 -13.97
N ALA A 338 13.93 25.23 -15.18
CA ALA A 338 13.66 26.03 -16.37
C ALA A 338 12.15 26.25 -16.62
N ASP A 339 11.32 25.98 -15.61
CA ASP A 339 9.85 26.06 -15.68
C ASP A 339 9.23 25.24 -16.82
N LYS A 340 9.85 24.10 -17.15
CA LYS A 340 9.32 23.10 -18.08
C LYS A 340 8.79 21.91 -17.30
N ASP A 341 7.74 21.27 -17.81
CA ASP A 341 7.17 20.09 -17.16
C ASP A 341 8.23 18.95 -17.08
N PRO A 342 8.67 18.57 -15.85
CA PRO A 342 9.69 17.55 -15.67
C PRO A 342 9.16 16.12 -15.85
N MET A 343 7.83 15.94 -15.84
CA MET A 343 7.16 14.65 -15.96
C MET A 343 6.51 14.45 -17.32
N PHE A 344 6.58 15.45 -18.20
CA PHE A 344 6.08 15.36 -19.57
C PHE A 344 6.68 14.15 -20.30
N VAL A 345 5.80 13.23 -20.70
CA VAL A 345 6.14 12.14 -21.61
C VAL A 345 5.64 12.56 -22.99
N SER A 346 6.55 12.95 -23.88
CA SER A 346 6.19 13.18 -25.27
C SER A 346 5.58 11.90 -25.85
N ASP A 347 4.43 12.02 -26.53
CA ASP A 347 3.86 10.90 -27.27
C ASP A 347 4.94 10.28 -28.18
N PRO A 348 5.03 8.94 -28.23
CA PRO A 348 6.01 8.29 -29.09
C PRO A 348 5.74 8.72 -30.53
N VAL A 349 6.65 9.51 -31.10
CA VAL A 349 6.59 9.91 -32.51
C VAL A 349 6.45 8.63 -33.32
N PRO A 350 5.35 8.42 -34.08
CA PRO A 350 5.20 7.25 -34.91
C PRO A 350 6.41 7.14 -35.83
N LYS A 351 7.19 6.06 -35.68
CA LYS A 351 8.43 5.86 -36.47
C LYS A 351 8.12 5.73 -37.96
N ASP A 352 6.94 5.24 -38.27
CA ASP A 352 6.45 5.07 -39.63
C ASP A 352 5.50 6.24 -39.95
N LYS A 353 5.95 7.15 -40.82
CA LYS A 353 5.04 8.08 -41.48
C LYS A 353 4.28 7.29 -42.54
N LEU A 354 2.95 7.19 -42.42
CA LEU A 354 2.15 6.54 -43.46
C LEU A 354 2.45 7.19 -44.81
N THR A 355 2.80 6.37 -45.79
CA THR A 355 3.04 6.80 -47.16
C THR A 355 1.74 6.78 -47.95
N GLY A 356 1.67 7.52 -49.07
CA GLY A 356 0.50 7.50 -49.96
C GLY A 356 0.09 6.09 -50.43
N LYS A 357 1.04 5.15 -50.45
CA LYS A 357 0.82 3.75 -50.81
C LYS A 357 0.06 2.99 -49.71
N ASP A 358 0.35 3.27 -48.44
CA ASP A 358 -0.34 2.67 -47.30
C ASP A 358 -1.83 3.08 -47.26
N PHE A 359 -2.12 4.34 -47.60
CA PHE A 359 -3.49 4.82 -47.76
C PHE A 359 -4.22 4.16 -48.93
N ALA A 360 -3.52 3.98 -50.07
CA ALA A 360 -4.09 3.33 -51.24
C ALA A 360 -4.38 1.84 -51.00
N ASP A 361 -3.50 1.14 -50.29
CA ASP A 361 -3.68 -0.27 -49.95
C ASP A 361 -4.78 -0.46 -48.90
N ALA A 362 -4.87 0.41 -47.89
CA ALA A 362 -5.99 0.42 -46.95
C ALA A 362 -7.33 0.71 -47.64
N ALA A 363 -7.36 1.64 -48.61
CA ALA A 363 -8.57 1.93 -49.40
C ALA A 363 -9.00 0.74 -50.25
N LYS A 364 -8.06 0.01 -50.86
CA LYS A 364 -8.35 -1.24 -51.60
C LYS A 364 -8.89 -2.33 -50.67
N GLU A 365 -8.28 -2.50 -49.50
CA GLU A 365 -8.72 -3.51 -48.53
C GLU A 365 -10.13 -3.21 -48.02
N LEU A 366 -10.43 -1.92 -47.75
CA LEU A 366 -11.77 -1.47 -47.39
C LEU A 366 -12.78 -1.75 -48.51
N ASN A 367 -12.43 -1.46 -49.76
CA ASN A 367 -13.33 -1.69 -50.90
C ASN A 367 -13.59 -3.20 -51.11
N ASN A 368 -12.56 -4.03 -50.98
CA ASN A 368 -12.69 -5.50 -51.03
C ASN A 368 -13.59 -6.02 -49.90
N PHE A 369 -13.46 -5.47 -48.70
CA PHE A 369 -14.31 -5.81 -47.56
C PHE A 369 -15.78 -5.43 -47.82
N VAL A 370 -16.02 -4.22 -48.32
CA VAL A 370 -17.38 -3.74 -48.68
C VAL A 370 -18.02 -4.64 -49.75
N GLN A 371 -17.27 -5.03 -50.78
CA GLN A 371 -17.77 -5.94 -51.82
C GLN A 371 -18.10 -7.32 -51.25
N LYS A 372 -17.26 -7.86 -50.36
CA LYS A 372 -17.52 -9.14 -49.70
C LYS A 372 -18.79 -9.08 -48.86
N VAL A 373 -18.96 -8.04 -48.05
CA VAL A 373 -20.17 -7.83 -47.23
C VAL A 373 -21.42 -7.70 -48.11
N ARG A 374 -21.31 -7.02 -49.27
CA ARG A 374 -22.40 -6.91 -50.23
C ARG A 374 -22.78 -8.27 -50.83
N GLY A 375 -21.79 -9.08 -51.23
CA GLY A 375 -22.00 -10.43 -51.75
C GLY A 375 -22.66 -11.37 -50.73
N GLU A 376 -22.19 -11.35 -49.48
CA GLU A 376 -22.79 -12.11 -48.38
C GLU A 376 -24.25 -11.68 -48.12
N ARG A 377 -24.54 -10.38 -48.19
CA ARG A 377 -25.91 -9.85 -48.04
C ARG A 377 -26.83 -10.28 -49.18
N GLU A 378 -26.34 -10.38 -50.40
CA GLU A 378 -27.12 -10.89 -51.54
C GLU A 378 -27.35 -12.39 -51.47
N GLN A 379 -26.35 -13.18 -51.08
CA GLN A 379 -26.51 -14.61 -50.82
C GLN A 379 -27.56 -14.85 -49.73
N PHE A 380 -27.50 -14.09 -48.63
CA PHE A 380 -28.49 -14.18 -47.56
C PHE A 380 -29.92 -13.84 -48.04
N LYS A 381 -30.09 -12.86 -48.94
CA LYS A 381 -31.39 -12.56 -49.57
C LYS A 381 -31.88 -13.70 -50.45
N LYS A 382 -30.99 -14.32 -51.25
CA LYS A 382 -31.33 -15.46 -52.12
C LYS A 382 -31.72 -16.69 -51.30
N GLU A 383 -30.96 -17.02 -50.25
CA GLU A 383 -31.30 -18.10 -49.31
C GLU A 383 -32.65 -17.87 -48.62
N LYS A 384 -32.94 -16.61 -48.23
CA LYS A 384 -34.24 -16.26 -47.63
C LYS A 384 -35.39 -16.43 -48.63
N LYS A 385 -35.20 -16.03 -49.89
CA LYS A 385 -36.20 -16.25 -50.96
C LYS A 385 -36.40 -17.74 -51.26
N ALA A 386 -35.31 -18.52 -51.36
CA ALA A 386 -35.38 -19.97 -51.61
C ALA A 386 -36.08 -20.72 -50.46
N LYS A 387 -35.82 -20.35 -49.19
CA LYS A 387 -36.54 -20.90 -48.03
C LYS A 387 -38.03 -20.54 -48.03
N LYS A 388 -38.37 -19.33 -48.50
CA LYS A 388 -39.77 -18.90 -48.63
C LYS A 388 -40.51 -19.68 -49.74
N ALA A 389 -39.86 -19.90 -50.88
CA ALA A 389 -40.38 -20.72 -51.96
C ALA A 389 -40.53 -22.20 -51.56
N LEU A 390 -39.59 -22.77 -50.78
CA LEU A 390 -39.74 -24.13 -50.23
C LEU A 390 -40.92 -24.23 -49.26
N GLN A 391 -41.16 -23.23 -48.41
CA GLN A 391 -42.33 -23.20 -47.52
C GLN A 391 -43.66 -23.07 -48.28
N GLU A 392 -43.68 -22.31 -49.39
CA GLU A 392 -44.86 -22.24 -50.26
C GLU A 392 -45.09 -23.57 -51.01
N HIS A 393 -44.02 -24.27 -51.40
CA HIS A 393 -44.11 -25.58 -52.05
C HIS A 393 -44.45 -26.74 -51.08
N GLU A 394 -44.08 -26.63 -49.80
CA GLU A 394 -44.55 -27.56 -48.76
C GLU A 394 -46.02 -27.33 -48.41
N LYS A 395 -46.50 -26.07 -48.42
CA LYS A 395 -47.92 -25.77 -48.22
C LYS A 395 -48.80 -26.31 -49.35
N THR A 396 -48.33 -26.33 -50.59
CA THR A 396 -49.05 -26.94 -51.73
C THR A 396 -48.92 -28.47 -51.81
N LYS A 397 -47.98 -29.09 -51.07
CA LYS A 397 -47.84 -30.56 -50.99
C LYS A 397 -48.58 -31.23 -49.81
N VAL A 398 -49.10 -30.47 -48.85
CA VAL A 398 -49.87 -31.01 -47.71
C VAL A 398 -51.38 -31.16 -48.03
N GLU A 399 -51.84 -30.71 -49.21
CA GLU A 399 -53.25 -30.80 -49.62
C GLU A 399 -53.61 -32.05 -50.46
N GLY A 400 -52.66 -32.97 -50.67
CA GLY A 400 -52.91 -34.17 -51.45
C GLY A 400 -51.98 -35.33 -51.14
N ASP A 401 -52.13 -35.95 -49.96
CA ASP A 401 -52.20 -37.42 -49.88
C ASP A 401 -52.63 -37.90 -48.48
N LYS A 402 -53.66 -38.75 -48.41
CA LYS A 402 -54.16 -39.42 -47.19
C LYS A 402 -54.51 -40.87 -47.56
N ARG A 403 -53.96 -41.83 -46.78
CA ARG A 403 -54.20 -43.31 -46.69
C ARG A 403 -53.16 -44.14 -47.47
N THR A 404 -52.47 -45.17 -46.95
CA THR A 404 -52.74 -46.17 -45.88
C THR A 404 -51.48 -47.00 -45.49
N SER A 405 -51.49 -47.51 -44.25
CA SER A 405 -50.91 -48.76 -43.67
C SER A 405 -49.39 -49.10 -43.65
N GLU A 406 -48.89 -49.21 -42.41
CA GLU A 406 -47.83 -50.03 -41.77
C GLU A 406 -46.93 -51.00 -42.57
N LYS A 407 -45.59 -50.87 -42.44
CA LYS A 407 -44.71 -51.73 -41.60
C LYS A 407 -43.19 -51.42 -41.71
N LYS A 408 -42.55 -51.47 -40.54
CA LYS A 408 -41.14 -51.81 -40.19
C LYS A 408 -39.98 -50.81 -40.45
N VAL A 409 -39.26 -50.56 -39.34
CA VAL A 409 -38.05 -49.75 -39.05
C VAL A 409 -36.80 -50.65 -39.22
N PRO A 410 -35.58 -50.20 -39.66
CA PRO A 410 -34.64 -49.54 -38.74
C PRO A 410 -33.61 -48.49 -39.25
N LYS A 411 -33.44 -47.47 -38.38
CA LYS A 411 -32.20 -46.78 -37.90
C LYS A 411 -31.17 -46.22 -38.90
N VAL A 412 -31.04 -44.87 -38.92
CA VAL A 412 -29.74 -44.17 -38.95
C VAL A 412 -29.77 -42.89 -38.09
N GLY A 413 -28.88 -42.84 -37.08
CA GLY A 413 -28.06 -41.69 -36.69
C GLY A 413 -28.67 -40.31 -36.40
N LYS A 414 -28.94 -40.04 -35.12
CA LYS A 414 -28.99 -38.69 -34.54
C LYS A 414 -27.66 -37.94 -34.74
N LYS A 415 -27.71 -36.67 -35.17
CA LYS A 415 -26.98 -35.60 -34.44
C LYS A 415 -27.62 -34.23 -34.60
N VAL A 416 -28.19 -33.83 -33.48
CA VAL A 416 -28.91 -32.60 -33.12
C VAL A 416 -28.00 -31.38 -33.14
N MET A 417 -28.56 -30.27 -33.61
CA MET A 417 -28.10 -28.89 -33.43
C MET A 417 -27.72 -28.59 -31.97
N LYS A 418 -26.53 -28.05 -31.73
CA LYS A 418 -26.25 -27.19 -30.57
C LYS A 418 -25.83 -25.81 -31.07
N LYS A 419 -26.79 -24.87 -31.05
CA LYS A 419 -26.50 -23.44 -31.05
C LYS A 419 -25.67 -23.11 -29.81
N LYS A 420 -24.52 -22.46 -29.99
CA LYS A 420 -23.89 -21.64 -28.95
C LYS A 420 -23.61 -20.28 -29.55
N ALA A 421 -24.37 -19.29 -29.08
CA ALA A 421 -24.02 -17.89 -29.20
C ALA A 421 -22.67 -17.66 -28.50
N LYS A 422 -21.73 -17.05 -29.20
CA LYS A 422 -20.59 -16.37 -28.59
C LYS A 422 -20.27 -15.15 -29.44
N SER A 423 -20.65 -14.00 -28.90
CA SER A 423 -20.11 -12.69 -29.25
C SER A 423 -18.58 -12.76 -29.26
N ARG A 424 -17.98 -12.49 -30.42
CA ARG A 424 -16.55 -12.22 -30.51
C ARG A 424 -16.37 -10.71 -30.48
N GLY A 425 -16.00 -10.23 -29.28
CA GLY A 425 -15.44 -8.90 -29.10
C GLY A 425 -14.18 -8.74 -29.95
N VAL A 426 -13.99 -7.50 -30.41
CA VAL A 426 -12.84 -7.04 -31.18
C VAL A 426 -11.58 -7.21 -30.31
N GLY A 427 -10.77 -8.21 -30.63
CA GLY A 427 -9.49 -8.46 -30.00
C GLY A 427 -8.41 -7.59 -30.63
N VAL A 428 -7.97 -6.57 -29.90
CA VAL A 428 -6.72 -5.85 -30.14
C VAL A 428 -5.57 -6.85 -29.98
N LYS A 429 -4.83 -7.11 -31.06
CA LYS A 429 -3.64 -7.98 -31.04
C LYS A 429 -2.51 -7.30 -30.27
N LYS A 430 -2.17 -7.83 -29.08
CA LYS A 430 -0.93 -7.54 -28.37
C LYS A 430 0.28 -7.94 -29.24
N LEU A 431 1.11 -6.95 -29.60
CA LEU A 431 2.43 -7.14 -30.19
C LEU A 431 3.38 -7.76 -29.15
N LYS A 432 3.98 -8.91 -29.49
CA LYS A 432 5.07 -9.54 -28.74
C LYS A 432 6.33 -8.69 -28.86
N LYS A 433 6.82 -8.15 -27.75
CA LYS A 433 8.19 -7.63 -27.60
C LYS A 433 9.16 -8.81 -27.74
N LYS A 434 9.95 -8.84 -28.82
CA LYS A 434 11.15 -9.69 -28.93
C LYS A 434 12.28 -9.00 -28.16
N SER A 435 12.75 -9.62 -27.09
CA SER A 435 14.08 -9.37 -26.55
C SER A 435 15.11 -9.89 -27.55
N LYS A 436 16.04 -9.03 -27.97
CA LYS A 436 17.34 -9.45 -28.50
C LYS A 436 18.39 -8.98 -27.49
N ASN A 437 19.37 -9.87 -27.30
CA ASN A 437 20.55 -9.86 -26.45
C ASN A 437 21.10 -8.51 -26.00
#